data_AF-A0A182TPW8-F1
#
_entry.id   AF-A0A182TPW8-F1
#
_cell.length_a   1.000
_cell.length_b   1.000
_cell.length_c   1.000
_cell.angle_alpha   90.00
_cell.angle_beta   90.00
_cell.angle_gamma   90.00
#
_symmetry.space_group_name_H-M   'P 1'
#
loop_
_entity.id
_entity.type
_entity.pdbx_description
1 polymer ?
#
loop_
_entity_poly.entity_id
_entity_poly.type
_entity_poly.pdbx_seq_one_letter_code
_entity_poly.pdbx_strand_id
1 'polypeptide(L)'
;MKFFVLLGAALLLAAGAALADNSNETSSVESQEVICPAEPCKGQYEEWRCCGKCQEVCFQKKRKCTTKCTKGCYCLEGFVRQYANGKCIPKKLCHHYWSRAFSSGGER
;
A
#
# COMPACT_ATOMS: atom_id res chain seq x y z
N MET A 1 -7.98 28.22 -49.44
CA MET A 1 -8.00 29.48 -50.23
C MET A 1 -8.07 30.64 -49.26
N LYS A 2 -7.25 31.67 -49.52
CA LYS A 2 -7.02 32.92 -48.76
C LYS A 2 -6.00 32.86 -47.64
N PHE A 3 -4.97 33.70 -47.61
CA PHE A 3 -4.14 34.41 -48.60
C PHE A 3 -3.15 35.14 -47.67
N PHE A 4 -1.86 34.86 -47.80
CA PHE A 4 -0.73 35.75 -47.53
C PHE A 4 -0.95 36.94 -46.57
N VAL A 5 -0.45 36.83 -45.34
CA VAL A 5 0.08 37.99 -44.61
C VAL A 5 1.58 37.76 -44.46
N LEU A 6 2.31 38.22 -45.47
CA LEU A 6 3.76 38.37 -45.44
C LEU A 6 4.11 39.69 -44.71
N LEU A 7 5.34 39.73 -44.19
CA LEU A 7 6.14 40.89 -43.75
C LEU A 7 6.12 41.18 -42.25
N GLY A 8 6.97 40.43 -41.55
CA GLY A 8 7.46 40.78 -40.22
C GLY A 8 8.76 40.03 -39.95
N ALA A 9 9.78 40.26 -40.77
CA ALA A 9 11.11 39.71 -40.56
C ALA A 9 11.72 40.34 -39.30
N ALA A 10 11.75 39.59 -38.20
CA ALA A 10 12.62 39.87 -37.07
C ALA A 10 13.49 38.64 -36.83
N LEU A 11 14.72 38.71 -37.35
CA LEU A 11 15.81 37.81 -37.01
C LEU A 11 16.09 37.90 -35.50
N LEU A 12 15.73 36.87 -34.76
CA LEU A 12 16.36 36.55 -33.48
C LEU A 12 17.09 35.22 -33.64
N LEU A 13 18.36 35.32 -33.98
CA LEU A 13 19.33 34.24 -33.80
C LEU A 13 19.55 34.06 -32.29
N ALA A 14 18.85 33.12 -31.69
CA ALA A 14 19.30 32.48 -30.46
C ALA A 14 19.66 31.04 -30.80
N ALA A 15 20.95 30.74 -30.64
CA ALA A 15 21.49 29.40 -30.68
C ALA A 15 20.71 28.49 -29.73
N GLY A 16 20.57 27.22 -30.14
CA GLY A 16 19.67 26.27 -29.52
C GLY A 16 19.91 26.02 -28.03
N ALA A 17 18.84 25.62 -27.38
CA ALA A 17 18.85 24.44 -26.54
C ALA A 17 17.58 23.66 -26.89
N ALA A 18 17.74 22.47 -27.45
CA ALA A 18 16.71 21.45 -27.35
C ALA A 18 16.54 21.17 -25.86
N LEU A 19 15.45 21.63 -25.26
CA LEU A 19 14.98 21.01 -24.03
C LEU A 19 14.32 19.71 -24.44
N ALA A 20 15.15 18.67 -24.53
CA ALA A 20 14.66 17.34 -24.24
C ALA A 20 14.29 17.35 -22.74
N ASP A 21 13.01 17.49 -22.42
CA ASP A 21 12.51 17.05 -21.12
C ASP A 21 12.53 15.52 -21.13
N ASN A 22 13.73 14.97 -20.98
CA ASN A 22 13.95 13.63 -20.46
C ASN A 22 14.61 13.77 -19.11
N SER A 23 13.81 14.22 -18.15
CA SER A 23 14.08 14.00 -16.74
C SER A 23 12.75 14.03 -16.02
N ASN A 24 12.14 12.85 -15.95
CA ASN A 24 11.54 12.34 -14.73
C ASN A 24 10.90 13.43 -13.84
N GLU A 25 9.69 13.85 -14.17
CA GLU A 25 8.90 14.64 -13.25
C GLU A 25 7.49 14.07 -13.11
N THR A 26 7.15 13.88 -11.85
CA THR A 26 5.78 13.99 -11.36
C THR A 26 4.89 12.80 -11.62
N SER A 27 5.25 11.67 -11.00
CA SER A 27 4.23 11.08 -10.11
C SER A 27 4.03 12.07 -8.99
N SER A 28 3.05 12.94 -9.20
CA SER A 28 2.37 13.69 -8.16
C SER A 28 2.26 12.83 -6.89
N VAL A 29 2.35 13.46 -5.72
CA VAL A 29 1.84 12.86 -4.49
C VAL A 29 0.34 12.59 -4.70
N GLU A 30 0.07 11.42 -5.25
CA GLU A 30 -1.22 10.79 -5.53
C GLU A 30 -0.89 9.30 -5.36
N SER A 31 -1.14 8.79 -4.15
CA SER A 31 -1.05 7.38 -3.72
C SER A 31 -0.15 6.47 -4.58
N GLN A 32 1.17 6.53 -4.38
CA GLN A 32 2.11 5.64 -5.05
C GLN A 32 1.83 4.18 -4.64
N GLU A 33 1.12 3.46 -5.50
CA GLU A 33 0.83 2.04 -5.35
C GLU A 33 2.16 1.28 -5.47
N VAL A 34 2.69 0.77 -4.35
CA VAL A 34 3.91 -0.04 -4.36
C VAL A 34 3.58 -1.35 -5.07
N ILE A 35 4.06 -1.52 -6.30
CA ILE A 35 3.82 -2.74 -7.10
C ILE A 35 4.91 -3.77 -6.77
N CYS A 36 4.48 -4.98 -6.43
CA CYS A 36 5.32 -6.15 -6.23
C CYS A 36 4.60 -7.38 -6.78
N PRO A 37 5.32 -8.47 -7.12
CA PRO A 37 4.67 -9.71 -7.52
C PRO A 37 3.70 -10.17 -6.43
N ALA A 38 2.44 -10.41 -6.82
CA ALA A 38 1.43 -10.94 -5.92
C ALA A 38 1.69 -12.42 -5.67
N GLU A 39 1.68 -12.82 -4.40
CA GLU A 39 1.73 -14.24 -4.01
C GLU A 39 0.39 -14.62 -3.38
N PRO A 40 -0.17 -15.80 -3.72
CA PRO A 40 -1.46 -16.21 -3.21
C PRO A 40 -1.41 -16.47 -1.70
N CYS A 41 -2.31 -15.84 -0.96
CA CYS A 41 -2.46 -16.10 0.47
C CYS A 41 -3.14 -17.45 0.71
N LYS A 42 -2.61 -18.23 1.66
CA LYS A 42 -3.16 -19.53 2.05
C LYS A 42 -4.26 -19.41 3.10
N GLY A 43 -4.29 -18.31 3.86
CA GLY A 43 -5.27 -18.09 4.91
C GLY A 43 -6.59 -17.53 4.38
N GLN A 44 -7.68 -17.83 5.09
CA GLN A 44 -8.96 -17.18 4.84
C GLN A 44 -8.93 -15.73 5.34
N TYR A 45 -9.67 -14.86 4.66
CA TYR A 45 -9.77 -13.43 4.99
C TYR A 45 -8.42 -12.73 5.01
N GLU A 46 -7.52 -13.15 4.11
CA GLU A 46 -6.23 -12.54 3.87
C GLU A 46 -6.15 -12.02 2.44
N GLU A 47 -5.43 -10.93 2.26
CA GLU A 47 -5.05 -10.39 0.96
C GLU A 47 -3.55 -10.11 0.92
N TRP A 48 -2.95 -10.29 -0.25
CA TRP A 48 -1.56 -9.94 -0.47
C TRP A 48 -1.43 -8.42 -0.58
N ARG A 49 -0.50 -7.84 0.19
CA ARG A 49 -0.16 -6.43 0.09
C ARG A 49 1.34 -6.31 -0.09
N CYS A 50 1.75 -5.47 -1.03
CA CYS A 50 3.16 -5.13 -1.24
C CYS A 50 3.72 -4.22 -0.16
N CYS A 51 2.84 -3.43 0.46
CA CYS A 51 3.18 -2.52 1.54
C CYS A 51 2.07 -2.55 2.60
N GLY A 52 2.06 -3.60 3.42
CA GLY A 52 1.18 -3.69 4.58
C GLY A 52 1.85 -3.16 5.85
N LYS A 53 1.07 -2.45 6.67
CA LYS A 53 1.47 -2.01 8.02
C LYS A 53 1.22 -3.15 9.02
N CYS A 54 1.66 -2.98 10.26
CA CYS A 54 1.39 -3.92 11.35
C CYS A 54 -0.07 -4.41 11.38
N GLN A 55 -0.28 -5.67 11.75
CA GLN A 55 -1.61 -6.23 11.92
C GLN A 55 -2.06 -6.17 13.38
N GLU A 56 -3.34 -5.90 13.60
CA GLU A 56 -3.95 -6.10 14.90
C GLU A 56 -4.03 -7.59 15.22
N VAL A 57 -3.79 -7.90 16.48
CA VAL A 57 -3.96 -9.22 17.06
C VAL A 57 -5.00 -9.09 18.17
N CYS A 58 -5.87 -10.09 18.33
CA CYS A 58 -6.84 -10.10 19.42
C CYS A 58 -6.17 -9.83 20.79
N PHE A 59 -6.81 -9.01 21.62
CA PHE A 59 -6.39 -8.65 22.99
C PHE A 59 -5.02 -8.00 23.11
N GLN A 60 -4.43 -7.61 21.99
CA GLN A 60 -3.21 -6.85 22.03
C GLN A 60 -3.50 -5.38 22.26
N LYS A 61 -2.89 -4.80 23.31
CA LYS A 61 -2.82 -3.34 23.44
C LYS A 61 -2.19 -2.76 22.17
N LYS A 62 -2.69 -1.61 21.71
CA LYS A 62 -2.21 -0.90 20.51
C LYS A 62 -0.68 -0.98 20.42
N ARG A 63 -0.15 -1.77 19.49
CA ARG A 63 1.30 -1.83 19.27
C ARG A 63 1.74 -0.53 18.62
N LYS A 64 2.93 -0.04 18.97
CA LYS A 64 3.59 1.00 18.18
C LYS A 64 4.02 0.36 16.85
N CYS A 65 3.38 0.79 15.77
CA CYS A 65 3.69 0.30 14.45
C CYS A 65 4.75 1.19 13.81
N THR A 66 5.77 0.56 13.23
CA THR A 66 6.79 1.28 12.47
C THR A 66 6.16 1.87 11.21
N THR A 67 6.72 2.96 10.72
CA THR A 67 6.35 3.54 9.41
C THR A 67 6.79 2.64 8.25
N LYS A 68 7.79 1.78 8.48
CA LYS A 68 8.23 0.76 7.52
C LYS A 68 7.12 -0.27 7.30
N CYS A 69 6.69 -0.42 6.05
CA CYS A 69 5.80 -1.49 5.62
C CYS A 69 6.59 -2.71 5.16
N THR A 70 5.90 -3.85 5.11
CA THR A 70 6.44 -5.11 4.60
C THR A 70 5.48 -5.71 3.60
N LYS A 71 6.01 -6.49 2.65
CA LYS A 71 5.18 -7.31 1.76
C LYS A 71 4.70 -8.57 2.48
N GLY A 72 3.49 -9.03 2.16
CA GLY A 72 2.96 -10.28 2.72
C GLY A 72 1.43 -10.36 2.71
N CYS A 73 0.92 -11.38 3.41
CA CYS A 73 -0.51 -11.59 3.60
C CYS A 73 -1.03 -10.87 4.84
N TYR A 74 -2.00 -9.99 4.64
CA TYR A 74 -2.63 -9.17 5.66
C TYR A 74 -4.11 -9.51 5.79
N CYS A 75 -4.65 -9.41 7.00
CA CYS A 75 -6.07 -9.60 7.22
C CYS A 75 -6.86 -8.52 6.48
N LEU A 76 -7.96 -8.92 5.86
CA LEU A 76 -8.95 -8.01 5.30
C LEU A 76 -9.46 -7.03 6.36
N GLU A 77 -10.01 -5.90 5.91
CA GLU A 77 -10.65 -4.95 6.80
C GLU A 77 -11.76 -5.60 7.64
N GLY A 78 -11.80 -5.28 8.94
CA GLY A 78 -12.72 -5.91 9.90
C GLY A 78 -12.25 -7.26 10.46
N PHE A 79 -11.15 -7.81 9.94
CA PHE A 79 -10.51 -9.04 10.42
C PHE A 79 -9.19 -8.74 11.14
N VAL A 80 -8.87 -9.55 12.14
CA VAL A 80 -7.64 -9.43 12.95
C VAL A 80 -7.04 -10.82 13.16
N ARG A 81 -5.73 -10.92 13.41
CA ARG A 81 -5.13 -12.23 13.71
C ARG A 81 -5.56 -12.69 15.10
N GLN A 82 -5.94 -13.96 15.23
CA GLN A 82 -6.30 -14.54 16.53
C GLN A 82 -5.13 -14.52 17.55
N TYR A 83 -3.90 -14.75 17.06
CA TYR A 83 -2.62 -14.59 17.76
C TYR A 83 -1.53 -14.27 16.72
N ALA A 84 -0.29 -13.99 17.13
CA ALA A 84 0.80 -13.71 16.18
C ALA A 84 0.99 -14.85 15.17
N ASN A 85 0.91 -14.56 13.87
CA ASN A 85 0.92 -15.55 12.77
C ASN A 85 -0.29 -16.53 12.74
N GLY A 86 -1.30 -16.34 13.59
CA GLY A 86 -2.54 -17.10 13.56
C GLY A 86 -3.48 -16.64 12.45
N LYS A 87 -4.59 -17.36 12.25
CA LYS A 87 -5.60 -17.06 11.23
C LYS A 87 -6.25 -15.69 11.44
N CYS A 88 -6.71 -15.08 10.35
CA CYS A 88 -7.57 -13.90 10.39
C CYS A 88 -8.99 -14.30 10.76
N ILE A 89 -9.56 -13.60 11.74
CA ILE A 89 -10.91 -13.83 12.25
C ILE A 89 -11.66 -12.49 12.32
N PRO A 90 -12.99 -12.46 12.24
CA PRO A 90 -13.75 -11.25 12.50
C PRO A 90 -13.39 -10.67 13.86
N LYS A 91 -13.07 -9.37 13.93
CA LYS A 91 -12.65 -8.70 15.18
C LYS A 91 -13.63 -8.91 16.34
N LYS A 92 -14.92 -8.97 16.03
CA LYS A 92 -16.00 -9.26 16.99
C LYS A 92 -15.86 -10.62 17.68
N LEU A 93 -15.21 -11.60 17.06
CA LEU A 93 -15.03 -12.94 17.62
C LEU A 93 -13.83 -13.07 18.55
N CYS A 94 -13.04 -12.01 18.77
CA CYS A 94 -11.89 -12.10 19.68
C CYS A 94 -12.29 -12.69 21.04
N HIS A 95 -13.39 -12.22 21.67
CA HIS A 95 -13.82 -12.70 23.00
C HIS A 95 -14.08 -14.21 23.06
N HIS A 96 -14.64 -14.79 22.00
CA HIS A 96 -14.83 -16.24 21.88
C HIS A 96 -13.51 -17.00 21.75
N TYR A 97 -12.51 -16.43 21.06
CA TYR A 97 -11.20 -17.07 20.95
C TYR A 97 -10.42 -17.01 22.27
N TRP A 98 -10.53 -15.91 23.02
CA TRP A 98 -9.92 -15.81 24.35
C TRP A 98 -10.49 -16.84 25.33
N SER A 99 -11.82 -16.97 25.38
CA SER A 99 -12.46 -17.94 26.28
C SER A 99 -12.02 -19.37 25.93
N ARG A 100 -11.92 -19.71 24.64
CA ARG A 100 -11.46 -21.03 24.21
C ARG A 100 -9.98 -21.28 24.53
N ALA A 101 -9.09 -20.32 24.24
CA ALA A 101 -7.66 -20.46 24.53
C ALA A 101 -7.39 -20.65 26.04
N PHE A 102 -8.17 -19.97 26.88
CA PHE A 102 -8.09 -20.10 28.34
C PHE A 102 -8.65 -21.45 28.82
N SER A 103 -9.76 -21.93 28.25
CA SER A 103 -10.30 -23.27 28.56
C SER A 103 -9.39 -24.41 28.14
N SER A 104 -8.50 -24.19 27.15
CA SER A 104 -7.52 -25.18 26.71
C SER A 104 -6.16 -25.10 27.42
N GLY A 105 -6.01 -24.29 28.47
CA GLY A 105 -4.75 -24.19 29.22
C GLY A 105 -3.58 -23.59 28.43
N GLY A 106 -3.85 -22.71 27.46
CA GLY A 106 -2.82 -22.08 26.65
C GLY A 106 -2.10 -20.95 27.39
N GLU A 107 -1.08 -21.29 28.18
CA GLU A 107 -0.07 -20.35 28.67
C GLU A 107 0.85 -19.91 27.52
N ARG A 108 1.25 -18.64 27.54
CA ARG A 108 2.06 -17.99 26.49
C ARG A 108 3.53 -18.34 26.58
#